data_AF-A0A4Y8KYG2-F1
#
_entry.id   AF-A0A4Y8KYG2-F1
#
_cell.length_a   1.000
_cell.length_b   1.000
_cell.length_c   1.000
_cell.angle_alpha   90.00
_cell.angle_beta   90.00
_cell.angle_gamma   90.00
#
_symmetry.space_group_name_H-M   'P 1'
#
loop_
_entity.id
_entity.type
_entity.pdbx_description
1 polymer ?
#
loop_
_entity_poly.entity_id
_entity_poly.type
_entity_poly.pdbx_seq_one_letter_code
_entity_poly.pdbx_strand_id
1 'polypeptide(L)' 'MSDQIGRGYVKAACEAVGVSKNVYYKALKNKAKKKPLSKNQVDVLSEYKSLLEEGQRKLQNL' A
#
# COMPACT_ATOMS: atom_id res chain seq x y z
N MET A 1 -17.70 6.18 -2.75
CA MET A 1 -16.53 7.09 -2.78
C MET A 1 -15.27 6.53 -2.10
N SER A 2 -15.35 5.49 -1.26
CA SER A 2 -14.19 4.95 -0.52
C SER A 2 -13.19 4.13 -1.38
N ASP A 3 -13.63 3.55 -2.50
CA ASP A 3 -12.78 2.75 -3.41
C ASP A 3 -11.69 3.55 -4.13
N GLN A 4 -11.94 4.82 -4.42
CA GLN A 4 -11.06 5.65 -5.26
C GLN A 4 -9.84 6.14 -4.47
N ILE A 5 -10.05 6.44 -3.18
CA ILE A 5 -9.00 6.84 -2.25
C ILE A 5 -7.99 5.69 -2.06
N GLY A 6 -8.47 4.47 -1.84
CA GLY A 6 -7.60 3.29 -1.70
C GLY A 6 -6.78 3.00 -2.96
N ARG A 7 -7.37 3.11 -4.15
CA ARG A 7 -6.65 2.87 -5.43
C ARG A 7 -5.59 3.93 -5.74
N GLY A 8 -5.80 5.17 -5.32
CA GLY A 8 -4.81 6.25 -5.45
C GLY A 8 -3.55 5.95 -4.65
N TYR A 9 -3.71 5.59 -3.37
CA TYR A 9 -2.58 5.27 -2.50
C TYR A 9 -1.83 4.00 -2.92
N VAL A 10 -2.51 2.98 -3.46
CA VAL A 10 -1.82 1.80 -4.00
C VAL A 10 -0.88 2.19 -5.15
N LYS A 11 -1.32 3.06 -6.06
CA LYS A 11 -0.48 3.51 -7.17
C LYS A 11 0.73 4.29 -6.65
N ALA A 12 0.51 5.26 -5.76
CA ALA A 12 1.57 6.07 -5.17
C ALA A 12 2.60 5.23 -4.41
N ALA A 13 2.17 4.27 -3.59
CA ALA A 13 3.07 3.37 -2.88
C ALA A 13 3.91 2.50 -3.83
N CYS A 14 3.31 2.01 -4.91
CA CYS A 14 4.04 1.23 -5.91
C CYS A 14 5.09 2.07 -6.64
N GLU A 15 4.76 3.32 -6.99
CA GLU A 15 5.68 4.25 -7.65
C GLU A 15 6.84 4.66 -6.73
N ALA A 16 6.56 4.97 -5.45
CA ALA A 16 7.58 5.33 -4.47
C ALA A 16 8.60 4.21 -4.22
N VAL A 17 8.15 2.95 -4.21
CA VAL A 17 9.03 1.77 -4.01
C VAL A 17 9.65 1.28 -5.32
N GLY A 18 9.19 1.75 -6.49
CA GLY A 18 9.70 1.32 -7.79
C GLY A 18 9.23 -0.08 -8.20
N VAL A 19 8.01 -0.46 -7.83
CA VAL A 19 7.44 -1.79 -8.10
C VAL A 19 6.13 -1.71 -8.87
N SER A 20 5.73 -2.81 -9.51
CA SER A 20 4.42 -2.87 -10.16
C SER A 20 3.28 -3.10 -9.14
N LYS A 21 2.06 -2.68 -9.48
CA LYS A 21 0.84 -2.97 -8.70
C LYS A 21 0.66 -4.47 -8.41
N ASN A 22 1.15 -5.33 -9.30
CA ASN A 22 1.09 -6.79 -9.12
C ASN A 22 1.90 -7.24 -7.88
N VAL A 23 2.98 -6.54 -7.54
CA VAL A 23 3.77 -6.82 -6.32
C VAL A 23 2.92 -6.57 -5.07
N TYR A 24 2.18 -5.46 -5.02
CA TYR A 24 1.25 -5.16 -3.93
C TYR A 24 0.15 -6.22 -3.79
N TYR A 25 -0.53 -6.59 -4.88
CA TYR A 25 -1.57 -7.62 -4.83
C TYR A 25 -1.01 -9.01 -4.46
N LYS A 26 0.18 -9.36 -4.94
CA LYS A 26 0.90 -10.56 -4.50
C LYS A 26 1.25 -10.50 -3.02
N ALA A 27 1.66 -9.34 -2.51
CA ALA A 27 1.95 -9.14 -1.09
C ALA A 27 0.70 -9.41 -0.24
N LEU A 28 -0.46 -8.86 -0.63
CA LEU A 28 -1.74 -9.12 0.05
C LEU A 28 -2.10 -10.61 0.04
N LYS A 29 -1.95 -11.26 -1.12
CA LYS A 29 -2.23 -12.71 -1.26
C LYS A 29 -1.28 -13.56 -0.42
N ASN A 30 0.01 -13.22 -0.38
CA ASN A 30 1.01 -13.92 0.44
C ASN A 30 0.72 -13.74 1.93
N LYS A 31 0.38 -12.51 2.36
CA LYS A 31 -0.01 -12.20 3.74
C LYS A 31 -1.24 -13.01 4.18
N ALA A 32 -2.29 -13.05 3.36
CA ALA A 32 -3.50 -13.83 3.64
C ALA A 32 -3.21 -15.35 3.77
N LYS A 33 -2.25 -15.85 2.99
CA LYS A 33 -1.81 -17.26 3.04
C LYS A 33 -0.73 -17.53 4.08
N LYS A 34 -0.38 -16.56 4.94
CA LYS A 34 0.72 -16.63 5.91
C LYS A 34 2.05 -17.07 5.26
N LYS A 35 2.27 -16.72 4.00
CA LYS A 35 3.53 -16.97 3.29
C LYS A 35 4.53 -15.85 3.57
N PRO A 36 5.84 -16.15 3.54
CA PRO A 36 6.88 -15.12 3.63
C PRO A 36 6.69 -14.06 2.56
N LEU A 37 6.94 -12.80 2.92
CA LEU A 37 6.92 -11.66 2.03
C LEU A 37 8.34 -11.38 1.55
N SER A 38 8.51 -11.04 0.27
CA SER A 38 9.80 -10.52 -0.20
C SER A 38 10.01 -9.08 0.27
N LYS A 39 11.26 -8.60 0.24
CA LYS A 39 11.59 -7.21 0.60
C LYS A 39 10.66 -6.19 -0.10
N ASN A 40 10.56 -6.27 -1.42
CA ASN A 40 9.69 -5.39 -2.21
C ASN A 40 8.20 -5.49 -1.82
N GLN A 41 7.74 -6.65 -1.35
CA GLN A 41 6.37 -6.83 -0.86
C GLN A 41 6.15 -6.18 0.52
N VAL A 42 7.16 -6.22 1.39
CA VAL A 42 7.12 -5.54 2.68
C VAL A 42 7.18 -4.03 2.47
N ASP A 43 8.12 -3.56 1.64
CA ASP A 43 8.35 -2.14 1.37
C ASP A 43 7.08 -1.47 0.82
N VAL A 44 6.43 -2.08 -0.19
CA VAL A 44 5.20 -1.52 -0.78
C VAL A 44 4.01 -1.53 0.20
N LEU A 45 3.92 -2.51 1.09
CA LEU A 45 2.87 -2.55 2.11
C LEU A 45 3.10 -1.50 3.21
N SER A 46 4.37 -1.29 3.58
CA SER A 46 4.76 -0.27 4.55
C SER A 46 4.46 1.12 4.00
N GLU A 47 4.89 1.39 2.77
CA GLU A 47 4.67 2.69 2.11
C GLU A 47 3.17 2.98 1.95
N TYR A 48 2.39 1.99 1.53
CA TYR A 48 0.94 2.12 1.45
C TYR A 48 0.30 2.48 2.80
N LYS A 49 0.79 1.90 3.91
CA LYS A 49 0.30 2.21 5.25
C LYS A 49 0.66 3.64 5.66
N SER A 50 1.89 4.07 5.41
CA SER A 50 2.34 5.45 5.68
C SER A 50 1.46 6.47 4.97
N LEU A 51 1.21 6.28 3.67
CA LEU A 51 0.37 7.18 2.88
C LEU A 51 -1.09 7.23 3.38
N LEU A 52 -1.63 6.09 3.82
CA LEU A 52 -2.96 6.06 4.44
C LEU A 52 -3.00 6.84 5.76
N GLU A 53 -2.00 6.66 6.62
CA GLU A 53 -1.91 7.35 7.92
C GLU A 53 -1.73 8.87 7.73
N GLU A 54 -0.90 9.29 6.77
CA GLU A 54 -0.77 10.71 6.40
C GLU A 54 -2.06 11.29 5.85
N GLY A 55 -2.76 10.55 4.98
CA GLY A 55 -4.07 10.94 4.47
C GLY A 55 -5.10 11.11 5.59
N GLN A 56 -5.13 10.19 6.55
CA GLN A 56 -6.01 10.25 7.71
C GLN A 56 -5.67 11.41 8.65
N ARG A 57 -4.38 11.66 8.92
CA ARG A 57 -3.94 12.81 9.74
C ARG A 57 -4.34 14.14 9.13
N LYS A 58 -4.20 14.29 7.81
CA LYS A 58 -4.62 15.52 7.10
C LYS A 58 -6.13 15.74 7.19
N LEU A 59 -6.93 14.68 7.13
CA LEU A 59 -8.38 14.75 7.29
C LEU A 59 -8.83 15.11 8.71
N GLN A 60 -8.08 14.71 9.75
CA GLN A 60 -8.41 15.04 11.14
C GLN A 60 -8.06 16.48 11.55
N ASN A 61 -7.15 17.13 10.80
CA ASN A 61 -6.74 18.51 11.04
C ASN A 61 -7.51 19.54 10.16
N LEU A 62 -8.59 19.10 9.50
CA LEU A 62 -9.53 19.91 8.72
C LEU A 62 -10.86 20.04 9.48
#